data_AF-A0A0A9CTJ9-F1
#
_entry.id   AF-A0A0A9CTJ9-F1
#
_cell.length_a   1.000
_cell.length_b   1.000
_cell.length_c   1.000
_cell.angle_alpha   90.00
_cell.angle_beta   90.00
_cell.angle_gamma   90.00
#
_symmetry.space_group_name_H-M   'P 1'
#
loop_
_entity.id
_entity.type
_entity.pdbx_description
1 polymer ?
#
loop_
_entity_poly.entity_id
_entity_poly.type
_entity_poly.pdbx_seq_one_letter_code
_entity_poly.pdbx_strand_id
1 'polypeptide(L)'
;MVEGKCPNRAESPAMDSKSQSLVLMNFFPTDPSQTGACMNNSAPLVSMLKTCHDVSGNRWPNYIAVDFYMRSDGGGAPLATDVANGHLVCGCDNIAYCKANSTFGTCVKQPPPPPSPPKAPTPGARTGGAASAAMARSHLPLQWSFFLGLASLVLLLLL
;
A
#
# COMPACT_ATOMS: atom_id res chain seq x y z
N MET A 1 -6.95 -1.19 7.74
CA MET A 1 -7.61 0.01 7.18
C MET A 1 -9.08 -0.27 7.01
N VAL A 2 -9.90 0.77 7.07
CA VAL A 2 -11.35 0.61 7.01
C VAL A 2 -11.84 1.35 5.78
N GLU A 3 -12.49 0.62 4.89
CA GLU A 3 -13.09 1.18 3.68
C GLU A 3 -14.03 2.35 4.04
N GLY A 4 -13.95 3.42 3.26
CA GLY A 4 -14.77 4.62 3.46
C GLY A 4 -14.40 5.47 4.69
N LYS A 5 -13.33 5.15 5.43
CA LYS A 5 -12.88 5.95 6.57
C LYS A 5 -11.44 6.43 6.41
N CYS A 6 -11.23 7.72 6.64
CA CYS A 6 -9.92 8.35 6.69
C CYS A 6 -9.80 9.25 7.94
N PRO A 7 -9.60 8.65 9.13
CA PRO A 7 -9.48 9.41 10.38
C PRO A 7 -8.13 10.13 10.47
N ASN A 8 -8.07 11.21 11.24
CA ASN A 8 -6.82 11.84 11.64
C ASN A 8 -6.16 11.05 12.78
N ARG A 9 -4.84 11.18 12.93
CA ARG A 9 -4.14 10.72 14.13
C ARG A 9 -4.36 11.70 15.29
N ALA A 10 -4.16 11.26 16.52
CA ALA A 10 -4.43 12.07 17.72
C ALA A 10 -3.56 13.34 17.79
N GLU A 11 -2.33 13.26 17.27
CA GLU A 11 -1.38 14.36 17.16
C GLU A 11 -1.63 15.28 15.96
N SER A 12 -2.56 14.92 15.06
CA SER A 12 -2.90 15.71 13.88
C SER A 12 -4.11 16.61 14.14
N PRO A 13 -4.15 17.82 13.56
CA PRO A 13 -5.35 18.64 13.53
C PRO A 13 -6.56 17.91 12.93
N ALA A 14 -7.75 18.49 13.08
CA ALA A 14 -8.94 18.01 12.39
C ALA A 14 -8.69 17.85 10.89
N MET A 15 -9.20 16.78 10.28
CA MET A 15 -8.85 16.41 8.90
C MET A 15 -9.19 17.50 7.87
N ASP A 16 -10.26 18.24 8.11
CA ASP A 16 -10.74 19.36 7.28
C ASP A 16 -10.05 20.69 7.58
N SER A 17 -9.14 20.75 8.57
CA SER A 17 -8.33 21.94 8.86
C SER A 17 -7.47 22.34 7.68
N LYS A 18 -7.65 23.57 7.19
CA LYS A 18 -6.86 24.17 6.10
C LYS A 18 -5.68 25.02 6.59
N SER A 19 -5.41 25.03 7.90
CA SER A 19 -4.29 25.77 8.48
C SER A 19 -2.94 25.12 8.19
N GLN A 20 -2.92 23.84 7.80
CA GLN A 20 -1.75 23.11 7.35
C GLN A 20 -1.74 23.05 5.82
N SER A 21 -0.59 23.30 5.21
CA SER A 21 -0.42 23.20 3.76
C SER A 21 -0.38 21.76 3.26
N LEU A 22 -0.12 20.79 4.14
CA LEU A 22 0.13 19.40 3.79
C LEU A 22 -1.00 18.48 4.25
N VAL A 23 -1.36 17.54 3.36
CA VAL A 23 -2.19 16.36 3.64
C VAL A 23 -1.35 15.12 3.40
N LEU A 24 -1.15 14.33 4.45
CA LEU A 24 -0.45 13.04 4.41
C LEU A 24 -1.47 11.91 4.51
N MET A 25 -1.48 11.01 3.53
CA MET A 25 -2.28 9.79 3.58
C MET A 25 -1.39 8.60 3.93
N ASN A 26 -1.57 8.05 5.13
CA ASN A 26 -0.95 6.78 5.52
C ASN A 26 -1.90 5.63 5.17
N PHE A 27 -1.52 4.79 4.20
CA PHE A 27 -2.31 3.67 3.72
C PHE A 27 -1.63 2.33 4.02
N PHE A 28 -1.53 1.98 5.30
CA PHE A 28 -0.97 0.70 5.76
C PHE A 28 -1.53 0.29 7.13
N PRO A 29 -1.50 -1.01 7.48
CA PRO A 29 -1.81 -1.47 8.83
C PRO A 29 -0.76 -0.99 9.85
N THR A 30 -1.14 -0.90 11.13
CA THR A 30 -0.21 -0.53 12.22
C THR A 30 0.93 -1.52 12.35
N ASP A 31 0.62 -2.81 12.27
CA ASP A 31 1.61 -3.88 12.34
C ASP A 31 2.04 -4.30 10.93
N PRO A 32 3.35 -4.49 10.69
CA PRO A 32 3.85 -4.91 9.40
C PRO A 32 3.27 -6.28 9.03
N SER A 33 2.66 -6.37 7.86
CA SER A 33 2.01 -7.60 7.41
C SER A 33 2.10 -7.69 5.90
N GLN A 34 2.86 -8.67 5.40
CA GLN A 34 3.02 -8.87 3.95
C GLN A 34 1.68 -9.17 3.27
N THR A 35 0.86 -10.04 3.86
CA THR A 35 -0.51 -10.31 3.37
C THR A 35 -1.37 -9.05 3.43
N GLY A 36 -1.25 -8.27 4.50
CA GLY A 36 -1.94 -6.99 4.63
C GLY A 36 -1.52 -6.00 3.54
N ALA A 37 -0.23 -5.86 3.25
CA ALA A 37 0.30 -5.00 2.20
C ALA A 37 -0.16 -5.46 0.81
N CYS A 38 -0.26 -6.77 0.56
CA CYS A 38 -0.80 -7.31 -0.69
C CYS A 38 -2.27 -6.92 -0.89
N MET A 39 -3.10 -7.02 0.16
CA MET A 39 -4.53 -6.69 0.08
C MET A 39 -4.79 -5.18 0.04
N ASN A 40 -3.94 -4.40 0.71
CA ASN A 40 -4.05 -2.94 0.82
C ASN A 40 -3.19 -2.23 -0.24
N ASN A 41 -3.44 -2.51 -1.52
CA ASN A 41 -2.69 -1.93 -2.62
C ASN A 41 -3.59 -1.80 -3.87
N SER A 42 -3.11 -1.21 -4.96
CA SER A 42 -3.84 -1.04 -6.22
C SER A 42 -5.21 -0.38 -6.05
N ALA A 43 -6.32 -1.04 -6.38
CA ALA A 43 -7.65 -0.43 -6.37
C ALA A 43 -8.06 0.10 -4.97
N PRO A 44 -7.92 -0.66 -3.87
CA PRO A 44 -8.10 -0.14 -2.51
C PRO A 44 -7.33 1.15 -2.20
N LEU A 45 -6.06 1.24 -2.61
CA LEU A 45 -5.23 2.42 -2.38
C LEU A 45 -5.77 3.64 -3.14
N VAL A 46 -6.08 3.46 -4.43
CA VAL A 46 -6.62 4.54 -5.27
C VAL A 46 -7.99 5.00 -4.77
N SER A 47 -8.85 4.07 -4.35
CA SER A 47 -10.16 4.39 -3.77
C SER A 47 -10.03 5.26 -2.52
N MET A 48 -9.03 4.99 -1.68
CA MET A 48 -8.83 5.74 -0.45
C MET A 48 -8.39 7.19 -0.69
N LEU A 49 -7.73 7.50 -1.81
CA LEU A 49 -7.41 8.89 -2.16
C LEU A 49 -8.67 9.76 -2.18
N LYS A 50 -9.74 9.25 -2.80
CA LYS A 50 -11.02 9.95 -2.89
C LYS A 50 -11.69 10.05 -1.53
N THR A 51 -11.72 8.96 -0.76
CA THR A 51 -12.25 8.97 0.61
C THR A 51 -11.55 10.02 1.48
N CYS A 52 -10.22 10.06 1.47
CA CYS A 52 -9.45 11.04 2.22
C CYS A 52 -9.62 12.46 1.69
N HIS A 53 -9.72 12.66 0.37
CA HIS A 53 -10.01 13.96 -0.24
C HIS A 53 -11.31 14.55 0.31
N ASP A 54 -12.38 13.75 0.35
CA ASP A 54 -13.71 14.23 0.72
C ASP A 54 -13.78 14.66 2.19
N VAL A 55 -13.03 14.02 3.08
CA VAL A 55 -12.97 14.38 4.51
C VAL A 55 -11.86 15.38 4.85
N SER A 56 -10.93 15.67 3.94
CA SER A 56 -9.80 16.59 4.17
C SER A 56 -10.04 18.00 3.64
N GLY A 57 -11.31 18.41 3.57
CA GLY A 57 -11.70 19.73 3.10
C GLY A 57 -11.49 19.91 1.59
N ASN A 58 -11.68 18.84 0.82
CA ASN A 58 -11.46 18.75 -0.63
C ASN A 58 -10.00 18.99 -1.04
N ARG A 59 -9.07 18.40 -0.29
CA ARG A 59 -7.63 18.48 -0.56
C ARG A 59 -7.11 17.10 -0.93
N TRP A 60 -6.45 17.01 -2.07
CA TRP A 60 -5.77 15.77 -2.44
C TRP A 60 -4.49 15.61 -1.60
N PRO A 61 -4.11 14.37 -1.23
CA PRO A 61 -2.90 14.13 -0.46
C PRO A 61 -1.66 14.56 -1.23
N ASN A 62 -0.75 15.27 -0.55
CA ASN A 62 0.56 15.65 -1.09
C ASN A 62 1.55 14.49 -1.01
N TYR A 63 1.40 13.67 0.03
CA TYR A 63 2.24 12.50 0.28
C TYR A 63 1.37 11.28 0.56
N ILE A 64 1.75 10.16 -0.04
CA ILE A 64 1.08 8.87 0.12
C ILE A 64 2.11 7.89 0.67
N ALA A 65 1.92 7.45 1.90
CA ALA A 65 2.77 6.45 2.53
C ALA A 65 2.08 5.07 2.47
N VAL A 66 2.84 4.06 2.04
CA VAL A 66 2.43 2.64 1.99
C VAL A 66 3.54 1.81 2.65
N ASP A 67 3.21 0.63 3.16
CA ASP A 67 4.15 -0.24 3.90
C ASP A 67 5.23 -0.82 2.95
N PHE A 68 4.80 -1.69 2.04
CA PHE A 68 5.65 -2.28 1.01
C PHE A 68 4.97 -2.14 -0.34
N TYR A 69 5.72 -1.66 -1.33
CA TYR A 69 5.27 -1.77 -2.70
C TYR A 69 5.36 -3.25 -3.15
N MET A 70 4.21 -3.86 -3.40
CA MET A 70 4.12 -5.13 -4.11
C MET A 70 3.41 -4.91 -5.44
N ARG A 71 3.91 -5.51 -6.52
CA ARG A 71 3.22 -5.47 -7.82
C ARG A 71 1.97 -6.34 -7.72
N SER A 72 0.79 -5.75 -7.83
CA SER A 72 -0.50 -6.45 -7.90
C SER A 72 -1.09 -6.30 -9.31
N ASP A 73 -2.32 -6.74 -9.49
CA ASP A 73 -3.19 -6.60 -10.66
C ASP A 73 -3.50 -5.15 -11.13
N GLY A 74 -2.90 -4.13 -10.53
CA GLY A 74 -3.13 -2.72 -10.87
C GLY A 74 -1.89 -1.84 -10.83
N GLY A 75 -2.11 -0.53 -11.01
CA GLY A 75 -1.03 0.46 -11.06
C GLY A 75 -0.37 0.79 -9.71
N GLY A 76 -0.93 0.30 -8.60
CA GLY A 76 -0.36 0.41 -7.25
C GLY A 76 -0.04 1.84 -6.79
N ALA A 77 0.99 1.97 -5.97
CA ALA A 77 1.46 3.26 -5.46
C ALA A 77 1.82 4.28 -6.57
N PRO A 78 2.51 3.90 -7.68
CA PRO A 78 2.75 4.83 -8.78
C PRO A 78 1.47 5.44 -9.37
N LEU A 79 0.45 4.61 -9.64
CA LEU A 79 -0.84 5.12 -10.13
C LEU A 79 -1.53 6.02 -9.11
N ALA A 80 -1.47 5.68 -7.82
CA ALA A 80 -2.04 6.53 -6.77
C ALA A 80 -1.36 7.91 -6.74
N THR A 81 -0.04 7.95 -6.90
CA THR A 81 0.72 9.20 -7.04
C THR A 81 0.31 9.97 -8.29
N ASP A 82 0.16 9.31 -9.43
CA ASP A 82 -0.27 9.96 -10.68
C ASP A 82 -1.68 10.55 -10.58
N VAL A 83 -2.60 9.86 -9.90
CA VAL A 83 -3.96 10.36 -9.62
C VAL A 83 -3.91 11.59 -8.73
N ALA A 84 -3.22 11.52 -7.58
CA ALA A 84 -3.10 12.65 -6.66
C ALA A 84 -2.46 13.87 -7.35
N ASN A 85 -1.38 13.66 -8.10
CA ASN A 85 -0.71 14.72 -8.85
C ASN A 85 -1.56 15.29 -9.99
N GLY A 86 -2.34 14.46 -10.69
CA GLY A 86 -3.28 14.93 -11.70
C GLY A 86 -4.25 15.96 -11.12
N HIS A 87 -4.84 15.64 -9.97
CA HIS A 87 -5.77 16.54 -9.33
C HIS A 87 -5.08 17.78 -8.74
N LEU A 88 -3.90 17.64 -8.14
CA LEU A 88 -3.16 18.76 -7.54
C LEU A 88 -2.60 19.74 -8.57
N VAL A 89 -2.05 19.23 -9.67
CA VAL A 89 -1.30 20.03 -10.65
C VAL A 89 -2.21 20.63 -11.71
N CYS A 90 -3.16 19.84 -12.21
CA CYS A 90 -3.96 20.25 -13.38
C CYS A 90 -5.46 19.96 -13.26
N GLY A 91 -5.94 19.45 -12.12
CA GLY A 91 -7.36 19.19 -11.89
C GLY A 91 -7.93 17.98 -12.64
N CYS A 92 -7.07 17.09 -13.11
CA CYS A 92 -7.46 15.90 -13.89
C CYS A 92 -7.34 14.62 -13.05
N ASP A 93 -8.07 13.58 -13.44
CA ASP A 93 -8.07 12.29 -12.72
C ASP A 93 -6.70 11.57 -12.73
N ASN A 94 -5.78 12.01 -13.58
CA ASN A 94 -4.42 11.49 -13.65
C ASN A 94 -3.47 12.52 -14.25
N ILE A 95 -2.21 12.55 -13.80
CA ILE A 95 -1.19 13.46 -14.32
C ILE A 95 -0.92 13.25 -15.82
N ALA A 96 -1.06 12.03 -16.32
CA ALA A 96 -0.96 11.72 -17.74
C ALA A 96 -2.03 12.42 -18.58
N TYR A 97 -3.11 12.91 -17.95
CA TYR A 97 -4.19 13.64 -18.63
C TYR A 97 -3.99 15.16 -18.60
N CYS A 98 -2.95 15.65 -17.92
CA CYS A 98 -2.67 17.08 -17.90
C CYS A 98 -2.30 17.58 -19.30
N LYS A 99 -2.96 18.67 -19.72
CA LYS A 99 -2.60 19.39 -20.94
C LYS A 99 -1.61 20.52 -20.61
N ALA A 100 -0.45 20.50 -21.25
CA ALA A 100 0.54 21.57 -21.11
C ALA A 100 -0.02 22.93 -21.54
N ASN A 101 0.35 23.99 -20.82
CA ASN A 101 -0.08 25.38 -21.07
C ASN A 101 -1.61 25.56 -21.16
N SER A 102 -2.37 24.79 -20.37
CA SER A 102 -3.83 24.88 -20.32
C SER A 102 -4.31 25.33 -18.94
N THR A 103 -5.56 25.77 -18.86
CA THR A 103 -6.20 26.07 -17.58
C THR A 103 -6.46 24.79 -16.78
N PHE A 104 -6.40 24.91 -15.45
CA PHE A 104 -6.75 23.85 -14.52
C PHE A 104 -8.13 23.25 -14.84
N GLY A 105 -8.24 21.92 -14.82
CA GLY A 105 -9.41 21.15 -15.23
C GLY A 105 -9.49 20.82 -16.72
N THR A 106 -8.54 21.30 -17.54
CA THR A 106 -8.50 20.93 -18.97
C THR A 106 -7.67 19.67 -19.20
N CYS A 107 -8.38 18.55 -19.37
CA CYS A 107 -7.76 17.24 -19.50
C CYS A 107 -7.74 16.74 -20.95
N VAL A 108 -6.67 16.04 -21.34
CA VAL A 108 -6.70 15.27 -22.59
C VAL A 108 -7.67 14.09 -22.44
N LYS A 109 -8.41 13.78 -23.51
CA LYS A 109 -9.29 12.61 -23.50
C LYS A 109 -8.44 11.34 -23.48
N GLN A 110 -8.79 10.39 -22.61
CA GLN A 110 -8.21 9.06 -22.64
C GLN A 110 -8.49 8.39 -24.00
N PRO A 111 -7.50 7.69 -24.59
CA PRO A 111 -7.78 6.62 -25.51
C PRO A 111 -8.66 5.58 -24.79
N PRO A 112 -9.61 4.93 -25.49
CA PRO A 112 -10.40 3.87 -24.87
C PRO A 112 -9.47 2.83 -24.25
N PRO A 113 -9.81 2.29 -23.06
CA PRO A 113 -8.99 1.28 -22.41
C PRO A 113 -8.79 0.10 -23.37
N PRO A 114 -7.59 -0.51 -23.40
CA PRO A 114 -7.39 -1.73 -24.17
C PRO A 114 -8.41 -2.78 -23.74
N PRO A 115 -8.90 -3.63 -24.66
CA PRO A 115 -9.87 -4.67 -24.32
C PRO A 115 -9.33 -5.49 -23.15
N SER A 116 -10.18 -5.68 -22.14
CA SER A 116 -9.82 -6.47 -20.96
C SER A 116 -9.28 -7.82 -21.40
N PRO A 117 -8.15 -8.29 -20.83
CA PRO A 117 -7.69 -9.66 -21.05
C PRO A 117 -8.85 -10.63 -20.78
N PRO A 118 -8.96 -11.75 -21.52
CA PRO A 118 -9.95 -12.78 -21.21
C PRO A 118 -9.87 -13.11 -19.73
N LYS A 119 -11.01 -13.06 -19.04
CA LYS A 119 -11.11 -13.49 -17.64
C LYS A 119 -10.46 -14.87 -17.56
N ALA A 120 -9.36 -14.98 -16.81
CA ALA A 120 -8.71 -16.26 -16.62
C ALA A 120 -9.77 -17.27 -16.18
N PRO A 121 -9.78 -18.51 -16.72
CA PRO A 121 -10.78 -19.49 -16.35
C PRO A 121 -10.80 -19.63 -14.84
N THR A 122 -11.99 -19.44 -14.26
CA THR A 122 -12.25 -19.71 -12.84
C THR A 122 -11.70 -21.09 -12.55
N PRO A 123 -10.74 -21.27 -11.62
CA PRO A 123 -10.37 -22.59 -11.18
C PRO A 123 -11.64 -23.24 -10.65
N GLY A 124 -12.13 -24.28 -11.32
CA GLY A 124 -13.27 -25.04 -10.85
C GLY A 124 -13.03 -25.43 -9.40
N ALA A 125 -14.09 -25.39 -8.59
CA ALA A 125 -14.07 -25.82 -7.21
C ALA A 125 -13.45 -27.22 -7.12
N ARG A 126 -12.17 -27.29 -6.76
CA ARG A 126 -11.54 -28.53 -6.32
C ARG A 126 -11.89 -28.67 -4.85
N THR A 127 -12.88 -29.51 -4.59
CA THR A 127 -13.03 -30.15 -3.29
C THR A 127 -11.75 -30.94 -3.00
N GLY A 128 -11.07 -30.60 -1.91
CA GLY A 128 -10.09 -31.47 -1.28
C GLY A 128 -8.62 -31.06 -1.45
N GLY A 129 -7.98 -30.79 -0.30
CA GLY A 129 -6.53 -30.78 -0.15
C GLY A 129 -5.96 -29.40 0.16
N ALA A 130 -5.90 -29.05 1.45
CA ALA A 130 -5.04 -27.98 1.93
C ALA A 130 -3.58 -28.34 1.59
N ALA A 131 -3.05 -27.79 0.50
CA ALA A 131 -1.62 -27.77 0.26
C ALA A 131 -1.04 -26.61 1.08
N SER A 132 -0.66 -26.92 2.32
CA SER A 132 0.25 -26.06 3.08
C SER A 132 1.51 -25.87 2.27
N ALA A 133 1.72 -24.66 1.73
CA ALA A 133 3.03 -24.25 1.29
C ALA A 133 3.92 -24.21 2.53
N ALA A 134 4.62 -25.30 2.80
CA ALA A 134 5.69 -25.33 3.79
C ALA A 134 6.76 -24.35 3.29
N MET A 135 6.75 -23.14 3.85
CA MET A 135 7.90 -22.27 3.82
C MET A 135 9.01 -23.07 4.50
N ALA A 136 9.99 -23.52 3.73
CA ALA A 136 11.20 -24.12 4.27
C ALA A 136 11.86 -23.05 5.15
N ARG A 137 11.54 -23.09 6.45
CA ARG A 137 12.35 -22.44 7.47
C ARG A 137 13.71 -23.10 7.35
N SER A 138 14.68 -22.37 6.83
CA SER A 138 16.09 -22.67 7.02
C SER A 138 16.36 -22.58 8.51
N HIS A 139 16.06 -23.65 9.23
CA HIS A 139 16.51 -23.87 10.59
C HIS A 139 18.02 -24.05 10.50
N LEU A 140 18.78 -22.96 10.62
CA LEU A 140 20.11 -23.08 11.18
C LEU A 140 19.93 -23.85 12.51
N PRO A 141 20.61 -24.99 12.71
CA PRO A 141 20.35 -25.82 13.87
C PRO A 141 20.83 -25.06 15.11
N LEU A 142 19.88 -24.46 15.83
CA LEU A 142 20.06 -23.95 17.19
C LEU A 142 20.58 -25.04 18.16
N GLN A 143 20.60 -26.30 17.72
CA GLN A 143 21.20 -27.42 18.43
C GLN A 143 22.73 -27.33 18.59
N TRP A 144 23.46 -26.61 17.75
CA TRP A 144 24.93 -26.50 17.89
C TRP A 144 25.37 -25.40 18.86
N SER A 145 24.52 -24.38 19.09
CA SER A 145 24.83 -23.26 19.98
C SER A 145 24.77 -23.63 21.47
N PHE A 146 24.03 -24.69 21.83
CA PHE A 146 23.95 -25.16 23.23
C PHE A 146 25.22 -25.91 23.67
N PHE A 147 25.87 -26.66 22.78
CA PHE A 147 27.06 -27.44 23.14
C PHE A 147 28.31 -26.57 23.35
N LEU A 148 28.45 -25.48 22.59
CA LEU A 148 29.53 -24.50 22.79
C LEU A 148 29.35 -23.67 24.06
N GLY A 149 28.11 -23.31 24.42
CA GLY A 149 27.82 -22.54 25.63
C GLY A 149 28.08 -23.31 26.93
N LEU A 150 27.71 -24.59 26.99
CA LEU A 150 27.95 -25.44 28.17
C LEU A 150 29.43 -25.77 28.37
N ALA A 151 30.18 -26.02 27.30
CA ALA A 151 31.62 -26.28 27.40
C ALA A 151 32.39 -25.06 27.96
N SER A 152 31.99 -23.84 27.56
CA SER A 152 32.61 -22.60 28.06
C SER A 152 32.30 -22.33 29.54
N LEU A 153 31.10 -22.70 30.03
CA LEU A 153 30.71 -22.54 31.44
C LEU A 153 31.46 -23.53 32.35
N VAL A 154 31.67 -24.77 31.88
CA VAL A 154 32.42 -25.79 32.62
C VAL A 154 33.92 -25.44 32.70
N LEU A 155 34.49 -24.87 31.64
CA LEU A 155 35.90 -24.44 31.65
C LEU A 155 36.14 -23.24 32.60
N LEU A 156 35.17 -22.33 32.74
CA LEU A 156 35.21 -21.22 33.70
C LEU A 156 35.07 -21.64 35.17
N LEU A 157 34.47 -22.81 35.42
CA LEU A 157 34.30 -23.37 36.78
C LEU A 157 35.47 -24.28 37.21
N LEU A 158 36.41 -24.56 36.29
CA LEU A 158 37.58 -25.42 36.51
C LEU A 158 38.91 -24.64 36.48
N LEU A 159 38.86 -23.31 36.37
CA LEU A 159 39.98 -22.36 36.50
C LEU A 159 39.94 -21.64 37.84
#